data_AF-A0A2H0QPE4-F1
#
_entry.id   AF-A0A2H0QPE4-F1
#
_cell.length_a   1.000
_cell.length_b   1.000
_cell.length_c   1.000
_cell.angle_alpha   90.00
_cell.angle_beta   90.00
_cell.angle_gamma   90.00
#
_symmetry.space_group_name_H-M   'P 1'
#
loop_
_entity.id
_entity.type
_entity.pdbx_description
1 polymer ?
#
loop_
_entity_poly.entity_id
_entity_poly.type
_entity_poly.pdbx_seq_one_letter_code
_entity_poly.pdbx_strand_id
1 'polypeptide(L)'
;MLLPNEQDKLLRLVDENCLAIIWLHEGSLTDQIPYFSEINYLSNGLILQSLENDQIDVHLFHSNNFSKPLYIYFLNSNIPDLIKKVDSITSIIKKEKEENSHLIILEPKSSHHGKQIKSQYSKYHFQIIHY
;
A
#
# COMPACT_ATOMS: atom_id res chain seq x y z
N MET A 1 14.56 13.91 2.74
CA MET A 1 14.82 13.13 3.97
C MET A 1 13.63 13.37 4.88
N LEU A 2 12.81 12.34 5.12
CA LEU A 2 11.64 12.50 6.00
C LEU A 2 12.05 12.48 7.47
N LEU A 3 11.17 13.01 8.31
CA LEU A 3 11.33 13.00 9.76
C LEU A 3 11.06 11.57 10.28
N PRO A 4 11.87 11.05 11.22
CA PRO A 4 11.69 9.72 11.84
C PRO A 4 10.27 9.43 12.33
N ASN A 5 9.52 10.47 12.70
CA ASN A 5 8.16 10.35 13.24
C ASN A 5 7.10 9.83 12.25
N GLU A 6 7.30 9.97 10.92
CA GLU A 6 6.33 9.48 9.93
C GLU A 6 6.52 7.98 9.61
N GLN A 7 7.73 7.44 9.78
CA GLN A 7 8.05 6.02 9.58
C GLN A 7 7.48 5.13 10.69
N ASP A 8 7.67 5.54 11.95
CA ASP A 8 7.08 4.88 13.12
C ASP A 8 5.55 4.84 13.06
N LYS A 9 4.94 5.82 12.40
CA LYS A 9 3.48 5.90 12.27
C LYS A 9 2.93 4.75 11.43
N LEU A 10 3.59 4.37 10.34
CA LEU A 10 3.13 3.25 9.51
C LEU A 10 3.12 1.94 10.30
N LEU A 11 4.25 1.61 10.95
CA LEU A 11 4.38 0.35 11.69
C LEU A 11 3.37 0.22 12.83
N ARG A 12 3.01 1.33 13.48
CA ARG A 12 1.98 1.34 14.54
C ARG A 12 0.57 1.11 14.04
N LEU A 13 0.34 1.34 12.75
CA LEU A 13 -0.99 1.22 12.13
C LEU A 13 -1.20 -0.16 11.51
N VAL A 14 -0.12 -0.84 11.12
CA VAL A 14 -0.19 -2.22 10.65
C VAL A 14 -0.36 -3.14 11.86
N ASP A 15 -1.54 -3.75 11.98
CA ASP A 15 -1.87 -4.72 13.02
C ASP A 15 -2.46 -6.02 12.42
N GLU A 16 -2.98 -6.91 13.26
CA GLU A 16 -3.61 -8.18 12.87
C GLU A 16 -4.90 -8.05 12.04
N ASN A 17 -5.43 -6.84 11.87
CA ASN A 17 -6.58 -6.55 11.02
C ASN A 17 -6.16 -5.83 9.72
N CYS A 18 -4.84 -5.63 9.52
CA CYS A 18 -4.29 -5.06 8.29
C CYS A 18 -4.35 -6.04 7.15
N LEU A 19 -5.29 -5.83 6.23
CA LEU A 19 -5.32 -6.64 5.00
C LEU A 19 -4.37 -6.12 3.94
N ALA A 20 -4.35 -4.80 3.73
CA ALA A 20 -3.54 -4.25 2.66
C ALA A 20 -3.08 -2.81 2.87
N ILE A 21 -1.95 -2.52 2.24
CA ILE A 21 -1.39 -1.19 2.06
C ILE A 21 -1.46 -0.85 0.57
N ILE A 22 -2.20 0.21 0.23
CA ILE A 22 -2.22 0.79 -1.11
C ILE A 22 -1.23 1.95 -1.10
N TRP A 23 -0.13 1.78 -1.82
CA TRP A 23 0.91 2.79 -1.91
C TRP A 23 0.81 3.54 -3.24
N LEU A 24 0.28 4.76 -3.18
CA LEU A 24 0.20 5.69 -4.29
C LEU A 24 1.52 6.47 -4.39
N HIS A 25 2.09 6.54 -5.59
CA HIS A 25 3.37 7.23 -5.83
C HIS A 25 3.34 7.97 -7.18
N GLU A 26 3.99 9.12 -7.32
CA GLU A 26 3.93 9.93 -8.56
C GLU A 26 4.79 9.38 -9.71
N GLY A 27 5.68 8.42 -9.41
CA GLY A 27 6.56 7.76 -10.38
C GLY A 27 6.49 6.23 -10.32
N SER A 28 7.27 5.58 -11.18
CA SER A 28 7.48 4.13 -11.13
C SER A 28 8.17 3.70 -9.83
N LEU A 29 8.07 2.42 -9.49
CA LEU A 29 8.87 1.84 -8.43
C LEU A 29 10.35 1.91 -8.86
N THR A 30 11.22 2.40 -7.99
CA THR A 30 12.65 2.56 -8.26
C THR A 30 13.49 1.89 -7.18
N ASP A 31 14.72 1.50 -7.52
CA ASP A 31 15.69 0.85 -6.61
C ASP A 31 15.94 1.65 -5.34
N GLN A 32 15.82 2.97 -5.47
CA GLN A 32 15.77 3.89 -4.35
C GLN A 32 14.32 4.01 -3.89
N ILE A 33 13.86 3.07 -3.03
CA ILE A 33 12.57 3.17 -2.35
C ILE A 33 12.59 4.47 -1.54
N PRO A 34 11.93 5.54 -1.99
CA PRO A 34 11.99 6.77 -1.26
C PRO A 34 11.09 6.61 -0.03
N TYR A 35 11.57 7.10 1.10
CA TYR A 35 10.75 7.41 2.28
C TYR A 35 10.32 6.26 3.21
N PHE A 36 10.24 5.00 2.76
CA PHE A 36 9.70 3.90 3.58
C PHE A 36 10.53 2.61 3.53
N SER A 37 11.63 2.55 4.29
CA SER A 37 12.36 1.29 4.55
C SER A 37 11.47 0.22 5.18
N GLU A 38 10.46 0.64 5.93
CA GLU A 38 9.53 -0.20 6.67
C GLU A 38 8.61 -0.98 5.72
N ILE A 39 8.28 -0.42 4.56
CA ILE A 39 7.50 -1.13 3.54
C ILE A 39 8.29 -2.32 2.98
N ASN A 40 9.60 -2.17 2.82
CA ASN A 40 10.46 -3.28 2.44
C ASN A 40 10.52 -4.35 3.55
N TYR A 41 10.56 -3.94 4.82
CA TYR A 41 10.47 -4.85 5.96
C TYR A 41 9.13 -5.61 5.96
N LEU A 42 7.99 -4.92 5.78
CA LEU A 42 6.66 -5.52 5.75
C LEU A 42 6.45 -6.49 4.58
N SER A 43 7.16 -6.26 3.47
CA SER A 43 7.17 -7.15 2.30
C SER A 43 8.24 -8.25 2.37
N ASN A 44 8.94 -8.43 3.49
CA ASN A 44 10.04 -9.39 3.64
C ASN A 44 11.12 -9.26 2.54
N GLY A 45 11.41 -8.03 2.10
CA GLY A 45 12.41 -7.77 1.06
C GLY A 45 11.94 -8.02 -0.38
N LEU A 46 10.70 -8.47 -0.60
CA LEU A 46 10.19 -8.82 -1.94
C LEU A 46 10.19 -7.63 -2.89
N ILE A 47 10.01 -6.41 -2.37
CA ILE A 47 10.03 -5.19 -3.18
C ILE A 47 11.44 -4.95 -3.74
N LEU A 48 12.48 -4.99 -2.90
CA LEU A 48 13.86 -4.87 -3.37
C LEU A 48 14.24 -6.00 -4.33
N GLN A 49 13.85 -7.25 -4.04
CA GLN A 49 14.10 -8.36 -4.95
C GLN A 49 13.44 -8.16 -6.32
N SER A 50 12.23 -7.58 -6.38
CA SER A 50 11.55 -7.32 -7.65
C SER A 50 12.25 -6.24 -8.48
N LEU A 51 12.87 -5.27 -7.81
CA LEU A 51 13.62 -4.19 -8.43
C LEU A 51 14.91 -4.69 -9.08
N GLU A 52 15.58 -5.67 -8.47
CA GLU A 52 16.78 -6.31 -9.02
C GLU A 52 16.54 -7.09 -10.32
N ASN A 53 15.29 -7.45 -10.63
CA ASN A 53 14.95 -8.36 -11.74
C ASN A 53 14.37 -7.65 -12.99
N ASP A 54 14.36 -6.31 -13.05
CA ASP A 54 13.89 -5.46 -14.17
C ASP A 54 12.45 -5.76 -14.70
N GLN A 55 11.70 -6.67 -14.09
CA GLN A 55 10.35 -7.08 -14.49
C GLN A 55 9.28 -6.48 -13.57
N ILE A 56 9.07 -5.18 -13.69
CA ILE A 56 8.09 -4.46 -12.84
C ILE A 56 6.78 -4.24 -13.59
N ASP A 57 6.10 -5.33 -13.95
CA ASP A 57 4.67 -5.29 -14.30
C ASP A 57 3.78 -5.73 -13.11
N VAL A 58 4.39 -6.31 -12.07
CA VAL A 58 3.69 -6.79 -10.88
C VAL A 58 3.90 -5.81 -9.74
N HIS A 59 2.85 -5.06 -9.41
CA HIS A 59 2.87 -4.12 -8.28
C HIS A 59 2.16 -4.63 -7.03
N LEU A 60 1.77 -5.91 -7.00
CA LEU A 60 1.14 -6.55 -5.85
C LEU A 60 2.13 -7.49 -5.17
N PHE A 61 2.52 -7.13 -3.96
CA PHE A 61 3.38 -7.92 -3.09
C PHE A 61 2.52 -8.60 -2.02
N HIS A 62 2.83 -9.86 -1.74
CA HIS A 62 2.15 -10.66 -0.73
C HIS A 62 3.16 -11.13 0.31
N SER A 63 2.93 -10.74 1.55
CA SER A 63 3.76 -11.10 2.70
C SER A 63 2.89 -11.70 3.80
N ASN A 64 3.50 -12.46 4.70
CA ASN A 64 2.83 -12.90 5.91
C ASN A 64 3.26 -11.96 7.03
N ASN A 65 2.31 -11.21 7.59
CA ASN A 65 2.52 -10.36 8.75
C ASN A 65 1.51 -10.73 9.83
N PHE A 66 1.95 -10.80 11.10
CA PHE A 66 1.08 -11.19 12.22
C PHE A 66 0.28 -12.50 11.99
N SER A 67 0.91 -13.49 11.33
CA SER A 67 0.26 -14.77 10.95
C SER A 67 -0.92 -14.65 9.97
N LYS A 68 -1.08 -13.51 9.31
CA LYS A 68 -2.09 -13.26 8.27
C LYS A 68 -1.46 -12.73 6.97
N PRO A 69 -2.14 -12.92 5.83
CA PRO A 69 -1.75 -12.27 4.58
C PRO A 69 -1.80 -10.74 4.70
N LEU A 70 -0.68 -10.09 4.34
CA LEU A 70 -0.58 -8.65 4.12
C LEU A 70 -0.28 -8.40 2.64
N TYR A 71 -1.18 -7.67 1.99
CA TYR A 71 -0.99 -7.25 0.60
C TYR A 71 -0.43 -5.83 0.52
N ILE A 72 0.62 -5.62 -0.24
CA ILE A 72 1.16 -4.29 -0.51
C ILE A 72 1.02 -4.03 -1.99
N TYR A 73 0.22 -3.04 -2.37
CA TYR A 73 -0.04 -2.69 -3.75
C TYR A 73 0.58 -1.33 -4.08
N PHE A 74 1.65 -1.34 -4.86
CA PHE A 74 2.26 -0.13 -5.39
C PHE A 74 1.48 0.36 -6.61
N LEU A 75 1.23 1.65 -6.71
CA LEU A 75 0.44 2.20 -7.80
C LEU A 75 0.92 3.59 -8.15
N ASN A 76 1.18 3.81 -9.43
CA ASN A 76 1.45 5.15 -9.88
C ASN A 76 0.15 5.98 -9.82
N SER A 77 0.15 7.07 -9.05
CA SER A 77 -1.01 7.94 -8.80
C SER A 77 -1.45 8.73 -10.02
N ASN A 78 -0.59 8.83 -11.04
CA ASN A 78 -0.83 9.63 -12.24
C ASN A 78 -1.42 8.81 -13.40
N ILE A 79 -1.70 7.53 -13.19
CA ILE A 79 -2.26 6.69 -14.25
C ILE A 79 -3.74 7.02 -14.49
N PRO A 80 -4.17 7.02 -15.77
CA PRO A 80 -5.59 6.93 -16.09
C PRO A 80 -6.20 5.69 -15.42
N ASP A 81 -7.46 5.77 -15.01
CA ASP A 81 -8.21 4.66 -14.41
C ASP A 81 -7.68 4.13 -13.05
N LEU A 82 -7.01 4.98 -12.25
CA LEU A 82 -6.55 4.67 -10.90
C LEU A 82 -7.59 3.89 -10.08
N ILE A 83 -8.83 4.39 -10.07
CA ILE A 83 -9.94 3.79 -9.33
C ILE A 83 -10.25 2.36 -9.81
N LYS A 84 -10.26 2.10 -11.13
CA LYS A 84 -10.49 0.76 -11.67
C LYS A 84 -9.38 -0.22 -11.28
N LYS A 85 -8.13 0.27 -11.20
CA LYS A 85 -7.00 -0.53 -10.71
C LYS A 85 -7.18 -0.88 -9.23
N VAL A 86 -7.59 0.08 -8.41
CA VAL A 86 -7.93 -0.17 -7.00
C VAL A 86 -9.13 -1.13 -6.87
N ASP A 87 -10.14 -1.05 -7.74
CA ASP A 87 -11.29 -1.97 -7.77
C ASP A 87 -10.84 -3.40 -8.02
N SER A 88 -9.91 -3.58 -8.96
CA SER A 88 -9.37 -4.90 -9.32
C SER A 88 -8.66 -5.55 -8.14
N ILE A 89 -7.82 -4.81 -7.42
CA ILE A 89 -7.05 -5.33 -6.28
C ILE A 89 -7.91 -5.50 -5.04
N THR A 90 -8.77 -4.54 -4.72
CA THR A 90 -9.72 -4.71 -3.61
C THR A 90 -10.65 -5.90 -3.84
N SER A 91 -10.92 -6.30 -5.09
CA SER A 91 -11.68 -7.51 -5.40
C SER A 91 -10.89 -8.80 -5.13
N ILE A 92 -9.57 -8.79 -5.27
CA ILE A 92 -8.70 -9.89 -4.85
C ILE A 92 -8.73 -10.01 -3.32
N ILE A 93 -8.54 -8.89 -2.62
CA ILE A 93 -8.51 -8.83 -1.15
C ILE A 93 -9.87 -9.16 -0.54
N LYS A 94 -10.98 -8.78 -1.20
CA LYS A 94 -12.37 -9.06 -0.77
C LYS A 94 -12.65 -10.53 -0.53
N LYS A 95 -11.91 -11.44 -1.19
CA LYS A 95 -12.12 -12.89 -1.03
C LYS A 95 -11.77 -13.38 0.38
N GLU A 96 -10.91 -12.66 1.10
CA GLU A 96 -10.49 -13.00 2.47
C GLU A 96 -11.56 -12.66 3.53
N LYS A 97 -12.62 -11.91 3.19
CA LYS A 97 -13.83 -11.62 3.99
C LYS A 97 -13.66 -11.62 5.53
N GLU A 98 -12.83 -10.74 6.07
CA GLU A 98 -12.80 -10.50 7.52
C GLU A 98 -13.68 -9.29 7.91
N GLU A 99 -14.51 -9.45 8.93
CA GLU A 99 -15.18 -8.32 9.58
C GLU A 99 -14.11 -7.47 10.29
N ASN A 100 -14.18 -6.14 10.18
CA ASN A 100 -13.23 -5.17 10.75
C ASN A 100 -11.86 -5.04 10.04
N SER A 101 -11.72 -5.57 8.82
CA SER A 101 -10.51 -5.36 8.03
C SER A 101 -10.20 -3.88 7.79
N HIS A 102 -8.93 -3.53 7.96
CA HIS A 102 -8.43 -2.19 7.71
C HIS A 102 -7.56 -2.14 6.45
N LEU A 103 -7.60 -0.99 5.77
CA LEU A 103 -6.79 -0.67 4.60
C LEU A 103 -6.03 0.62 4.85
N ILE A 104 -4.72 0.58 4.61
CA ILE A 104 -3.85 1.76 4.72
C ILE A 104 -3.59 2.31 3.33
N ILE A 105 -3.73 3.62 3.15
CA ILE A 105 -3.35 4.32 1.94
C ILE A 105 -2.14 5.21 2.25
N LEU A 106 -1.04 4.98 1.54
CA LEU A 106 0.11 5.88 1.52
C LEU A 106 -0.02 6.75 0.27
N GLU A 107 -0.06 8.07 0.44
CA GLU A 107 -0.10 8.99 -0.69
C GLU A 107 0.78 10.24 -0.47
N PRO A 108 1.32 10.84 -1.53
CA PRO A 108 2.03 12.10 -1.43
C PRO A 108 1.14 13.20 -0.83
N LYS A 109 1.72 14.16 -0.09
CA LYS A 109 0.98 15.35 0.41
C LYS A 109 0.29 16.17 -0.69
N SER A 110 0.81 16.11 -1.92
CA SER A 110 0.21 16.70 -3.13
C SER A 110 -1.03 15.95 -3.63
N SER A 111 -1.24 14.71 -3.18
CA SER A 111 -2.31 13.83 -3.65
C SER A 111 -3.56 13.91 -2.78
N HIS A 112 -4.72 13.72 -3.42
CA HIS A 112 -6.02 13.66 -2.74
C HIS A 112 -6.85 12.42 -3.13
N HIS A 113 -6.21 11.45 -3.79
CA HIS A 113 -6.87 10.23 -4.26
C HIS A 113 -7.34 9.34 -3.10
N GLY A 114 -6.62 9.35 -1.98
CA GLY A 114 -6.96 8.57 -0.79
C GLY A 114 -8.37 8.88 -0.27
N LYS A 115 -8.79 10.15 -0.32
CA LYS A 115 -10.16 10.56 0.06
C LYS A 115 -11.21 9.99 -0.89
N GLN A 116 -10.95 10.03 -2.20
CA GLN A 116 -11.85 9.49 -3.21
C GLN A 116 -11.99 7.98 -3.07
N ILE A 117 -10.87 7.26 -2.91
CA ILE A 117 -10.85 5.81 -2.67
C ILE A 117 -11.64 5.51 -1.40
N LYS A 118 -11.34 6.15 -0.28
CA LYS A 118 -12.05 5.94 0.99
C LYS A 118 -13.56 6.11 0.86
N SER A 119 -14.02 7.12 0.11
CA SER A 119 -15.45 7.36 -0.12
C SER A 119 -16.12 6.20 -0.87
N GLN A 120 -15.46 5.63 -1.87
CA GLN A 120 -16.01 4.56 -2.72
C GLN A 120 -16.04 3.20 -2.00
N TYR A 121 -15.16 3.01 -1.03
CA TYR A 121 -15.00 1.75 -0.30
C TYR A 121 -15.39 1.87 1.18
N SER A 122 -16.35 2.72 1.53
CA SER A 122 -16.75 3.08 2.90
C SER A 122 -17.00 1.91 3.87
N LYS A 123 -17.19 0.69 3.38
CA LYS A 123 -17.30 -0.55 4.16
C LYS A 123 -15.99 -1.00 4.84
N TYR A 124 -14.82 -0.48 4.44
CA TYR A 124 -13.55 -0.77 5.11
C TYR A 124 -13.14 0.38 6.01
N HIS A 125 -12.36 0.05 7.04
CA HIS A 125 -11.69 1.06 7.84
C HIS A 125 -10.44 1.55 7.10
N PHE A 126 -10.48 2.80 6.65
CA PHE A 126 -9.34 3.43 5.96
C PHE A 126 -8.55 4.39 6.84
N GLN A 127 -7.24 4.24 6.79
CA GLN A 127 -6.28 5.22 7.29
C GLN A 127 -5.43 5.75 6.14
N ILE A 128 -5.30 7.07 6.07
CA ILE A 128 -4.52 7.75 5.04
C ILE A 128 -3.27 8.34 5.72
N ILE A 129 -2.10 7.99 5.20
CA ILE A 129 -0.83 8.53 5.63
C ILE A 129 -0.28 9.35 4.47
N HIS A 130 -0.06 10.63 4.73
CA HIS A 130 0.57 11.53 3.78
C HIS A 130 2.08 11.56 4.01
N TYR A 131 2.86 11.50 2.95
CA TYR A 131 4.31 11.69 2.98
C TYR A 131 4.74 12.94 2.21
#